data_AF-A0A1Y6BAF8-F1
#
_entry.id   AF-A0A1Y6BAF8-F1
#
_cell.length_a   1.000
_cell.length_b   1.000
_cell.length_c   1.000
_cell.angle_alpha   90.00
_cell.angle_beta   90.00
_cell.angle_gamma   90.00
#
_symmetry.space_group_name_H-M   'P 1'
#
loop_
_entity.id
_entity.type
_entity.pdbx_description
1 polymer ?
#
loop_
_entity_poly.entity_id
_entity_poly.type
_entity_poly.pdbx_seq_one_letter_code
_entity_poly.pdbx_strand_id
1 'polypeptide(L)'
;MNRNGRVGVIAMILLLASCQGDDSGGGPVGLSQDLVLGEPLMSAAIVPPGDICPQGGTVIKMGVDKNQNRRLDETDEINEVTETFPVCNGVDGGNQGDLQIIPEAAGANCPEGGVGVFKGNELLQYICNGEDAERTLMEVRPLASGPDSECTYGGEKLVWGQDLEPFDGVLQDEELVDSLLDCQAPPQLCQANLIVRSAADVEELGQCLGRFEGDIVVDGAITSLDGLSKIHTITGSLELQESELEDFSSLMSLKEIKGDLVISKDNLQLTSFAGLQSLERIGGRFRIEVLNGPSSFLQLASLQDIGQLELADDASITGFLGLENLTRLKITRISPKIESLGGLEELLRLEVDEFKLGGDGNTKINDLTPLSKLSYLGDLQIEAGTAIDNNDMIALSNVEEVGDIAIFSASGISDLSTISPKKLLGGFKLQGQGAMEGLRGFFRNITNIPGHVTITDQQNLQDLSFLGQVTSIGGSLTIQNNPSVTSFKGLENLKSVGLTQVGNDELGMNIIGGPTVLCGLTGLENFRGLLFGADGSTNDWASALTLPQSPCE
;
A
#
# COMPACT_ATOMS: atom_id res chain seq x y z
N MET A 1 8.58 9.58 38.74
CA MET A 1 8.45 10.48 39.90
C MET A 1 8.07 11.85 39.37
N ASN A 2 6.78 12.21 39.40
CA ASN A 2 6.36 13.60 39.25
C ASN A 2 5.05 13.84 40.00
N ARG A 3 4.91 15.07 40.49
CA ARG A 3 4.12 15.48 41.66
C ARG A 3 2.62 15.58 41.40
N ASN A 4 1.87 15.21 42.45
CA ASN A 4 0.45 15.43 42.72
C ASN A 4 -0.09 16.82 42.31
N GLY A 5 -1.10 16.83 41.44
CA GLY A 5 -2.10 17.89 41.31
C GLY A 5 -3.29 17.58 42.22
N ARG A 6 -3.58 18.48 43.17
CA ARG A 6 -4.63 18.35 44.18
C ARG A 6 -6.01 18.59 43.58
N VAL A 7 -6.90 17.60 43.68
CA VAL A 7 -8.35 17.78 43.59
C VAL A 7 -8.81 18.38 44.92
N GLY A 8 -9.16 19.67 44.91
CA GLY A 8 -9.73 20.37 46.06
C GLY A 8 -11.25 20.42 45.96
N VAL A 9 -11.92 19.42 46.53
CA VAL A 9 -13.37 19.47 46.79
C VAL A 9 -13.61 20.36 48.01
N ILE A 10 -14.35 21.46 47.85
CA ILE A 10 -14.97 22.17 48.97
C ILE A 10 -16.48 22.19 48.74
N ALA A 11 -17.15 21.20 49.31
CA ALA A 11 -18.59 21.20 49.51
C ALA A 11 -18.92 22.11 50.70
N MET A 12 -19.58 23.24 50.46
CA MET A 12 -20.16 24.05 51.53
C MET A 12 -21.65 23.68 51.68
N ILE A 13 -21.95 22.99 52.77
CA ILE A 13 -23.30 22.60 53.20
C ILE A 13 -24.07 23.86 53.60
N LEU A 14 -25.15 24.18 52.88
CA LEU A 14 -26.19 25.11 53.33
C LEU A 14 -27.42 24.31 53.74
N LEU A 15 -27.73 24.38 55.03
CA LEU A 15 -28.92 23.79 55.65
C LEU A 15 -30.19 24.37 55.03
N LEU A 16 -30.96 23.53 54.33
CA LEU A 16 -32.37 23.77 54.05
C LEU A 16 -33.17 23.47 55.33
N ALA A 17 -33.55 24.52 56.06
CA ALA A 17 -34.62 24.46 57.03
C ALA A 17 -35.97 24.58 56.28
N SER A 18 -36.83 23.61 56.55
CA SER A 18 -38.15 23.37 55.97
C SER A 18 -39.09 24.57 56.02
N CYS A 19 -39.84 24.79 54.93
CA CYS A 19 -41.10 25.52 54.93
C CYS A 19 -42.12 24.85 55.84
N GLN A 20 -42.72 25.62 56.76
CA GLN A 20 -44.10 25.46 57.20
C GLN A 20 -44.81 26.78 56.92
N GLY A 21 -45.89 26.73 56.14
CA GLY A 21 -46.82 27.85 55.98
C GLY A 21 -47.79 27.92 57.15
N ASP A 22 -48.24 29.14 57.47
CA ASP A 22 -49.67 29.48 57.52
C ASP A 22 -49.86 31.01 57.71
N ASP A 23 -50.77 31.54 56.89
CA ASP A 23 -51.58 32.77 56.95
C ASP A 23 -51.23 33.94 57.89
N SER A 24 -51.05 35.14 57.31
CA SER A 24 -52.01 36.27 57.42
C SER A 24 -51.43 37.57 56.81
N GLY A 25 -52.32 38.39 56.25
CA GLY A 25 -51.97 39.43 55.26
C GLY A 25 -51.26 40.69 55.78
N GLY A 26 -50.62 41.37 54.83
CA GLY A 26 -50.08 42.72 54.97
C GLY A 26 -48.81 42.90 54.13
N GLY A 27 -48.92 43.45 52.90
CA GLY A 27 -47.74 44.11 52.32
C GLY A 27 -47.49 45.45 53.03
N PRO A 28 -46.39 46.18 52.76
CA PRO A 28 -45.22 45.85 51.94
C PRO A 28 -43.87 46.19 52.62
N VAL A 29 -42.76 45.51 52.30
CA VAL A 29 -41.42 46.15 52.22
C VAL A 29 -40.58 45.32 51.25
N GLY A 30 -40.05 45.96 50.21
CA GLY A 30 -39.21 45.30 49.22
C GLY A 30 -37.88 44.81 49.79
N LEU A 31 -37.46 43.65 49.29
CA LEU A 31 -36.05 43.33 49.09
C LEU A 31 -35.89 43.01 47.61
N SER A 32 -35.79 44.07 46.79
CA SER A 32 -34.99 43.99 45.58
C SER A 32 -33.54 43.87 46.04
N GLN A 33 -33.09 42.64 46.29
CA GLN A 33 -31.69 42.34 46.01
C GLN A 33 -31.68 41.92 44.55
N ASP A 34 -31.54 42.93 43.68
CA ASP A 34 -30.91 42.72 42.39
C ASP A 34 -29.54 42.09 42.70
N LEU A 35 -29.47 40.77 42.58
CA LEU A 35 -28.19 40.09 42.43
C LEU A 35 -27.68 40.57 41.08
N VAL A 36 -26.83 41.59 41.07
CA VAL A 36 -26.17 42.07 39.86
C VAL A 36 -25.27 40.93 39.38
N LEU A 37 -25.82 40.07 38.53
CA LEU A 37 -25.05 39.16 37.70
C LEU A 37 -24.40 40.06 36.65
N GLY A 38 -23.15 40.45 36.89
CA GLY A 38 -22.38 41.13 35.84
C GLY A 38 -22.23 40.22 34.62
N GLU A 39 -21.96 40.82 33.46
CA GLU A 39 -21.74 40.07 32.23
C GLU A 39 -20.33 39.48 32.25
N PRO A 40 -20.16 38.16 32.06
CA PRO A 40 -18.82 37.61 31.92
C PRO A 40 -18.22 38.08 30.60
N LEU A 41 -17.02 38.65 30.66
CA LEU A 41 -16.27 39.09 29.50
C LEU A 41 -14.98 38.29 29.38
N MET A 42 -14.54 38.13 28.14
CA MET A 42 -13.18 37.70 27.81
C MET A 42 -12.39 38.89 27.30
N SER A 43 -11.17 39.04 27.79
CA SER A 43 -10.20 39.99 27.24
C SER A 43 -8.84 39.33 27.12
N ALA A 44 -8.05 39.76 26.15
CA ALA A 44 -6.68 39.29 25.99
C ALA A 44 -5.69 40.44 26.21
N ALA A 45 -4.48 40.13 26.67
CA ALA A 45 -3.39 41.09 26.80
C ALA A 45 -2.04 40.45 26.47
N ILE A 46 -1.13 41.21 25.86
CA ILE A 46 0.20 40.71 25.51
C ILE A 46 1.05 40.56 26.78
N VAL A 47 1.68 39.41 26.95
CA VAL A 47 2.65 39.11 28.00
C VAL A 47 4.07 39.24 27.44
N PRO A 48 4.91 40.14 27.95
CA PRO A 48 6.31 40.23 27.53
C PRO A 48 7.12 39.02 27.99
N PRO A 49 8.25 38.71 27.33
CA PRO A 49 9.16 37.65 27.76
C PRO A 49 9.59 37.80 29.24
N GLY A 50 9.45 36.73 30.02
CA GLY A 50 9.74 36.75 31.45
C GLY A 50 9.37 35.45 32.16
N ASP A 51 9.27 35.50 33.49
CA ASP A 51 9.12 34.30 34.34
C ASP A 51 7.82 33.50 34.09
N ILE A 52 6.77 34.16 33.56
CA ILE A 52 5.48 33.52 33.25
C ILE A 52 5.51 32.89 31.85
N CYS A 53 6.02 33.60 30.85
CA CYS A 53 6.23 33.10 29.49
C CYS A 53 7.66 33.44 29.05
N PRO A 54 8.58 32.46 28.99
CA PRO A 54 10.00 32.71 28.69
C PRO A 54 10.26 33.43 27.35
N GLN A 55 9.38 33.27 26.37
CA GLN A 55 9.44 33.89 25.04
C GLN A 55 8.32 34.92 24.78
N GLY A 56 7.63 35.35 25.84
CA GLY A 56 6.42 36.18 25.73
C GLY A 56 5.20 35.36 25.28
N GLY A 57 4.05 36.00 25.18
CA GLY A 57 2.79 35.34 24.82
C GLY A 57 1.59 36.27 24.93
N THR A 58 0.41 35.69 25.05
CA THR A 58 -0.84 36.40 25.34
C THR A 58 -1.46 35.80 26.58
N VAL A 59 -2.02 36.62 27.46
CA VAL A 59 -2.85 36.16 28.57
C VAL A 59 -4.31 36.39 28.22
N ILE A 60 -5.12 35.35 28.31
CA ILE A 60 -6.57 35.44 28.26
C ILE A 60 -7.07 35.65 29.68
N LYS A 61 -7.87 36.68 29.88
CA LYS A 61 -8.49 37.03 31.15
C LYS A 61 -9.99 36.87 31.02
N MET A 62 -10.57 36.19 31.99
CA MET A 62 -11.99 35.92 32.06
C MET A 62 -12.50 36.45 33.39
N GLY A 63 -13.64 37.11 33.37
CA GLY A 63 -14.13 37.81 34.53
C GLY A 63 -15.54 38.29 34.34
N VAL A 64 -16.13 38.82 35.40
CA VAL A 64 -17.50 39.34 35.40
C VAL A 64 -17.43 40.86 35.47
N ASP A 65 -17.89 41.55 34.44
CA ASP A 65 -18.04 43.00 34.41
C ASP A 65 -19.13 43.41 35.40
N LYS A 66 -18.69 43.75 36.62
CA LYS A 66 -19.57 44.07 37.75
C LYS A 66 -20.11 45.49 37.62
N ASN A 67 -19.39 46.36 36.91
CA ASN A 67 -19.72 47.76 36.78
C ASN A 67 -20.39 48.12 35.44
N GLN A 68 -20.59 47.11 34.57
CA GLN A 68 -21.28 47.18 33.27
C GLN A 68 -20.64 48.19 32.30
N ASN A 69 -19.32 48.39 32.38
CA ASN A 69 -18.60 49.31 31.49
C ASN A 69 -18.05 48.64 30.22
N ARG A 70 -18.35 47.34 30.03
CA ARG A 70 -17.93 46.47 28.93
C ARG A 70 -16.42 46.25 28.87
N ARG A 71 -15.73 46.28 30.01
CA ARG A 71 -14.30 45.99 30.15
C ARG A 71 -14.08 45.17 31.42
N LEU A 72 -13.01 44.38 31.45
CA LEU A 72 -12.53 43.76 32.68
C LEU A 72 -11.54 44.69 33.37
N ASP A 73 -11.95 45.26 34.50
CA ASP A 73 -11.09 46.08 35.34
C ASP A 73 -10.32 45.22 36.36
N GLU A 74 -9.02 45.49 36.47
CA GLU A 74 -8.08 44.79 37.35
C GLU A 74 -7.36 45.80 38.26
N THR A 75 -8.15 46.56 39.02
CA THR A 75 -7.66 47.58 39.95
C THR A 75 -7.87 47.16 41.40
N ASP A 76 -7.15 47.80 42.34
CA ASP A 76 -7.32 47.53 43.78
C ASP A 76 -8.73 47.88 44.30
N GLU A 77 -9.48 48.72 43.58
CA GLU A 77 -10.83 49.16 43.94
C GLU A 77 -11.93 48.27 43.34
N ILE A 78 -11.74 47.79 42.11
CA ILE A 78 -12.63 46.86 41.42
C ILE A 78 -11.77 45.85 40.67
N ASN A 79 -11.85 44.58 41.09
CA ASN A 79 -11.28 43.43 40.38
C ASN A 79 -12.39 42.52 39.85
N GLU A 80 -12.47 42.44 38.53
CA GLU A 80 -13.47 41.70 37.76
C GLU A 80 -12.90 40.42 37.16
N VAL A 81 -11.58 40.35 37.01
CA VAL A 81 -10.87 39.17 36.52
C VAL A 81 -10.98 38.05 37.56
N THR A 82 -11.60 36.95 37.14
CA THR A 82 -11.82 35.77 37.98
C THR A 82 -10.82 34.67 37.63
N GLU A 83 -10.48 34.53 36.35
CA GLU A 83 -9.48 33.57 35.86
C GLU A 83 -8.55 34.19 34.82
N THR A 84 -7.36 33.61 34.71
CA THR A 84 -6.28 34.13 33.87
C THR A 84 -5.49 32.95 33.32
N PHE A 85 -5.49 32.83 32.00
CA PHE A 85 -4.85 31.74 31.26
C PHE A 85 -3.72 32.30 30.41
N PRO A 86 -2.45 32.07 30.79
CA PRO A 86 -1.32 32.44 29.94
C PRO A 86 -1.18 31.44 28.77
N VAL A 87 -1.17 31.97 27.55
CA VAL A 87 -0.83 31.28 26.30
C VAL A 87 0.57 31.74 25.91
N CYS A 88 1.57 30.91 26.18
CA CYS A 88 2.99 31.26 25.97
C CYS A 88 3.49 30.82 24.59
N ASN A 89 4.36 31.62 23.98
CA ASN A 89 5.00 31.27 22.71
C ASN A 89 6.06 30.15 22.91
N GLY A 90 6.22 29.29 21.90
CA GLY A 90 7.18 28.18 21.91
C GLY A 90 8.65 28.60 21.83
N VAL A 91 9.56 27.67 22.14
CA VAL A 91 11.01 27.92 22.23
C VAL A 91 11.70 27.98 20.85
N ASP A 92 11.09 27.38 19.82
CA ASP A 92 11.60 27.34 18.45
C ASP A 92 10.50 27.75 17.47
N GLY A 93 10.60 28.94 16.87
CA GLY A 93 9.54 29.45 15.99
C GLY A 93 9.97 30.60 15.09
N GLY A 94 11.16 30.52 14.49
CA GLY A 94 11.51 31.35 13.35
C GLY A 94 10.64 30.97 12.14
N ASN A 95 9.51 31.66 11.99
CA ASN A 95 8.58 31.62 10.86
C ASN A 95 7.79 30.30 10.66
N GLN A 96 6.45 30.44 10.74
CA GLN A 96 5.39 29.46 10.45
C GLN A 96 5.00 28.53 11.62
N GLY A 97 3.94 28.87 12.37
CA GLY A 97 3.35 27.90 13.30
C GLY A 97 2.34 28.45 14.29
N ASP A 98 2.74 29.39 15.14
CA ASP A 98 2.01 29.64 16.39
C ASP A 98 0.65 30.32 16.19
N LEU A 99 -0.37 29.76 16.85
CA LEU A 99 -1.64 30.44 17.07
C LEU A 99 -1.43 31.69 17.95
N GLN A 100 -1.81 32.84 17.43
CA GLN A 100 -1.79 34.11 18.15
C GLN A 100 -3.22 34.57 18.41
N ILE A 101 -3.50 34.86 19.69
CA ILE A 101 -4.76 35.46 20.10
C ILE A 101 -4.51 36.95 20.31
N ILE A 102 -5.17 37.77 19.51
CA ILE A 102 -5.03 39.23 19.53
C ILE A 102 -6.38 39.83 19.96
N PRO A 103 -6.39 40.79 20.91
CA PRO A 103 -7.62 41.46 21.31
C PRO A 103 -8.29 42.18 20.13
N GLU A 104 -9.57 41.93 19.92
CA GLU A 104 -10.40 42.64 18.94
C GLU A 104 -11.30 43.64 19.69
N ALA A 105 -11.17 44.92 19.34
CA ALA A 105 -12.00 45.96 19.93
C ALA A 105 -13.44 45.89 19.38
N ALA A 106 -14.39 46.35 20.19
CA ALA A 106 -15.78 46.50 19.78
C ALA A 106 -15.89 47.33 18.48
N GLY A 107 -16.52 46.77 17.46
CA GLY A 107 -16.53 47.35 16.13
C GLY A 107 -17.18 46.47 15.06
N ALA A 108 -16.80 46.69 13.80
CA ALA A 108 -17.45 46.05 12.66
C ALA A 108 -17.23 44.53 12.57
N ASN A 109 -16.18 43.99 13.21
CA ASN A 109 -15.86 42.56 13.19
C ASN A 109 -16.48 41.82 14.37
N CYS A 110 -16.38 42.38 15.57
CA CYS A 110 -17.07 41.92 16.78
C CYS A 110 -17.81 43.10 17.43
N PRO A 111 -19.16 43.15 17.38
CA PRO A 111 -19.94 44.27 17.92
C PRO A 111 -19.66 44.58 19.39
N GLU A 112 -19.46 43.54 20.21
CA GLU A 112 -19.18 43.64 21.65
C GLU A 112 -17.71 43.32 21.99
N GLY A 113 -16.83 43.43 20.99
CA GLY A 113 -15.42 43.06 21.11
C GLY A 113 -15.21 41.56 21.24
N GLY A 114 -13.96 41.14 21.38
CA GLY A 114 -13.59 39.73 21.47
C GLY A 114 -12.13 39.53 21.17
N VAL A 115 -11.81 38.48 20.43
CA VAL A 115 -10.44 38.19 19.99
C VAL A 115 -10.41 37.74 18.53
N GLY A 116 -9.35 38.11 17.83
CA GLY A 116 -8.97 37.49 16.56
C GLY A 116 -7.94 36.40 16.81
N VAL A 117 -8.16 35.23 16.22
CA VAL A 117 -7.24 34.09 16.21
C VAL A 117 -6.48 34.09 14.90
N PHE A 118 -5.16 34.18 14.98
CA PHE A 118 -4.25 34.26 13.84
C PHE A 118 -3.30 33.07 13.83
N LYS A 119 -2.82 32.66 12.66
CA LYS A 119 -1.66 31.77 12.49
C LYS A 119 -0.60 32.50 11.67
N GLY A 120 0.48 32.91 12.32
CA GLY A 120 1.39 33.90 11.74
C GLY A 120 0.67 35.23 11.46
N ASN A 121 0.60 35.64 10.18
CA ASN A 121 -0.10 36.87 9.76
C ASN A 121 -1.50 36.62 9.16
N GLU A 122 -1.94 35.36 9.10
CA GLU A 122 -3.23 34.99 8.55
C GLU A 122 -4.28 34.96 9.68
N LEU A 123 -5.36 35.74 9.53
CA LEU A 123 -6.52 35.66 10.42
C LEU A 123 -7.29 34.38 10.10
N LEU A 124 -7.42 33.50 11.08
CA LEU A 124 -8.21 32.28 10.95
C LEU A 124 -9.68 32.54 11.29
N GLN A 125 -9.94 33.14 12.45
CA GLN A 125 -11.30 33.35 12.94
C GLN A 125 -11.39 34.46 13.97
N TYR A 126 -12.53 35.17 14.00
CA TYR A 126 -12.90 36.02 15.12
C TYR A 126 -13.78 35.24 16.10
N ILE A 127 -13.46 35.35 17.38
CA ILE A 127 -14.27 34.81 18.48
C ILE A 127 -14.80 36.02 19.23
N CYS A 128 -16.06 36.35 18.96
CA CYS A 128 -16.72 37.54 19.48
C CYS A 128 -17.46 37.24 20.78
N ASN A 129 -17.50 38.22 21.69
CA ASN A 129 -18.41 38.20 22.82
C ASN A 129 -19.85 38.28 22.29
N GLY A 130 -20.78 37.53 22.89
CA GLY A 130 -22.19 37.54 22.49
C GLY A 130 -22.93 38.81 22.94
N GLU A 131 -24.01 39.16 22.25
CA GLU A 131 -24.97 40.17 22.69
C GLU A 131 -25.94 39.54 23.71
N ASP A 132 -26.28 40.24 24.80
CA ASP A 132 -27.27 39.83 25.81
C ASP A 132 -26.96 38.51 26.57
N ALA A 133 -25.95 38.54 27.46
CA ALA A 133 -25.65 37.47 28.43
C ALA A 133 -25.25 36.09 27.86
N GLU A 134 -24.95 35.99 26.57
CA GLU A 134 -24.29 34.83 25.97
C GLU A 134 -22.82 34.76 26.43
N ARG A 135 -22.51 33.77 27.28
CA ARG A 135 -21.24 33.66 28.00
C ARG A 135 -20.18 32.95 27.15
N THR A 136 -19.53 33.67 26.24
CA THR A 136 -18.50 33.05 25.40
C THR A 136 -17.28 32.65 26.22
N LEU A 137 -17.02 31.35 26.36
CA LEU A 137 -15.81 30.81 26.97
C LEU A 137 -14.88 30.24 25.89
N MET A 138 -13.59 30.19 26.20
CA MET A 138 -12.56 29.61 25.36
C MET A 138 -11.60 28.80 26.22
N GLU A 139 -11.27 27.60 25.75
CA GLU A 139 -10.37 26.69 26.43
C GLU A 139 -9.35 26.13 25.43
N VAL A 140 -8.09 26.01 25.85
CA VAL A 140 -7.07 25.27 25.11
C VAL A 140 -6.97 23.87 25.71
N ARG A 141 -7.33 22.85 24.93
CA ARG A 141 -7.26 21.45 25.35
C ARG A 141 -6.03 20.79 24.71
N PRO A 142 -5.12 20.20 25.51
CA PRO A 142 -3.98 19.48 24.95
C PRO A 142 -4.47 18.22 24.24
N LEU A 143 -3.94 17.98 23.05
CA LEU A 143 -4.22 16.77 22.28
C LEU A 143 -3.18 15.70 22.58
N ALA A 144 -3.67 14.51 22.91
CA ALA A 144 -2.81 13.35 23.00
C ALA A 144 -2.23 13.04 21.61
N SER A 145 -0.92 12.84 21.55
CA SER A 145 -0.25 12.35 20.36
C SER A 145 -0.51 10.86 20.17
N GLY A 146 -0.73 10.41 18.93
CA GLY A 146 -0.91 9.00 18.60
C GLY A 146 -1.38 8.78 17.16
N PRO A 147 -1.17 7.58 16.60
CA PRO A 147 -1.51 7.29 15.20
C PRO A 147 -2.99 7.48 14.88
N ASP A 148 -3.87 7.22 15.87
CA ASP A 148 -5.34 7.33 15.75
C ASP A 148 -5.90 8.60 16.42
N SER A 149 -5.05 9.58 16.75
CA SER A 149 -5.48 10.85 17.35
C SER A 149 -5.78 11.91 16.28
N GLU A 150 -6.57 12.93 16.64
CA GLU A 150 -6.88 14.08 15.75
C GLU A 150 -5.61 14.79 15.26
N CYS A 151 -4.55 14.81 16.08
CA CYS A 151 -3.22 15.29 15.72
C CYS A 151 -2.16 14.23 16.04
N THR A 152 -1.62 13.57 15.00
CA THR A 152 -0.68 12.45 15.16
C THR A 152 0.50 12.74 16.08
N TYR A 153 1.06 13.95 16.00
CA TYR A 153 2.21 14.38 16.80
C TYR A 153 1.82 15.17 18.06
N GLY A 154 0.53 15.14 18.42
CA GLY A 154 -0.02 15.97 19.48
C GLY A 154 -0.17 17.42 19.02
N GLY A 155 -0.42 18.30 19.98
CA GLY A 155 -0.71 19.70 19.75
C GLY A 155 -1.80 20.17 20.68
N GLU A 156 -2.51 21.21 20.25
CA GLU A 156 -3.53 21.85 21.05
C GLU A 156 -4.81 22.02 20.24
N LYS A 157 -5.95 21.94 20.91
CA LYS A 157 -7.26 22.23 20.33
C LYS A 157 -7.83 23.44 21.06
N LEU A 158 -7.96 24.55 20.35
CA LEU A 158 -8.67 25.70 20.83
C LEU A 158 -10.16 25.45 20.65
N VAL A 159 -10.92 25.44 21.74
CA VAL A 159 -12.37 25.25 21.71
C VAL A 159 -13.04 26.52 22.25
N TRP A 160 -14.19 26.87 21.69
CA TRP A 160 -15.00 27.97 22.24
C TRP A 160 -16.48 27.69 22.08
N GLY A 161 -17.26 28.29 22.95
CA GLY A 161 -18.70 28.09 22.99
C GLY A 161 -19.36 29.01 24.01
N GLN A 162 -20.62 28.76 24.27
CA GLN A 162 -21.40 29.53 25.23
C GLN A 162 -21.57 28.69 26.49
N ASP A 163 -21.17 29.19 27.65
CA ASP A 163 -21.51 28.59 28.94
C ASP A 163 -23.03 28.72 29.11
N LEU A 164 -23.71 27.57 29.03
CA LEU A 164 -25.16 27.44 29.12
C LEU A 164 -25.53 26.97 30.54
N GLU A 165 -26.83 26.95 30.88
CA GLU A 165 -27.25 26.56 32.24
C GLU A 165 -26.62 25.23 32.69
N PRO A 166 -25.91 25.19 33.83
CA PRO A 166 -26.10 26.06 35.00
C PRO A 166 -25.23 27.32 35.09
N PHE A 167 -24.53 27.72 34.02
CA PHE A 167 -23.61 28.86 34.02
C PHE A 167 -22.48 28.70 35.05
N ASP A 168 -21.83 27.54 35.03
CA ASP A 168 -20.80 27.19 36.01
C ASP A 168 -19.41 27.71 35.64
N GLY A 169 -19.29 28.35 34.47
CA GLY A 169 -18.04 28.94 34.00
C GLY A 169 -17.05 27.91 33.45
N VAL A 170 -17.50 26.68 33.15
CA VAL A 170 -16.69 25.63 32.55
C VAL A 170 -17.29 25.24 31.20
N LEU A 171 -16.47 25.24 30.16
CA LEU A 171 -16.93 24.91 28.81
C LEU A 171 -17.01 23.38 28.61
N GLN A 172 -18.23 22.83 28.63
CA GLN A 172 -18.51 21.42 28.42
C GLN A 172 -18.59 21.06 26.92
N ASP A 173 -18.50 19.77 26.59
CA ASP A 173 -18.48 19.32 25.19
C ASP A 173 -19.78 19.67 24.43
N GLU A 174 -20.91 19.66 25.14
CA GLU A 174 -22.22 20.02 24.60
C GLU A 174 -22.41 21.53 24.38
N GLU A 175 -21.53 22.36 24.94
CA GLU A 175 -21.56 23.82 24.87
C GLU A 175 -20.67 24.39 23.77
N LEU A 176 -19.85 23.53 23.17
CA LEU A 176 -18.93 23.90 22.09
C LEU A 176 -19.70 24.38 20.86
N VAL A 177 -19.41 25.60 20.45
CA VAL A 177 -19.93 26.16 19.20
C VAL A 177 -19.04 25.72 18.05
N ASP A 178 -17.72 25.77 18.25
CA ASP A 178 -16.74 25.40 17.23
C ASP A 178 -15.35 25.15 17.86
N SER A 179 -14.40 24.66 17.07
CA SER A 179 -13.03 24.40 17.51
C SER A 179 -12.01 24.56 16.39
N LEU A 180 -10.79 24.90 16.78
CA LEU A 180 -9.64 25.02 15.89
C LEU A 180 -8.52 24.11 16.37
N LEU A 181 -7.99 23.32 15.44
CA LEU A 181 -6.93 22.35 15.70
C LEU A 181 -5.57 22.96 15.35
N ASP A 182 -4.62 22.93 16.29
CA ASP A 182 -3.23 23.28 16.05
C ASP A 182 -2.33 22.08 16.31
N CYS A 183 -2.22 21.24 15.27
CA CYS A 183 -1.35 20.08 15.33
C CYS A 183 0.12 20.48 15.27
N GLN A 184 0.92 19.86 16.13
CA GLN A 184 2.37 19.93 16.00
C GLN A 184 2.81 19.28 14.69
N ALA A 185 3.81 19.88 14.06
CA ALA A 185 4.50 19.23 12.95
C ALA A 185 5.26 18.00 13.47
N PRO A 186 5.41 16.96 12.64
CA PRO A 186 6.35 15.88 12.94
C PRO A 186 7.73 16.42 13.31
N PRO A 187 8.46 15.73 14.20
CA PRO A 187 9.89 16.00 14.38
C PRO A 187 10.59 15.95 13.02
N GLN A 188 11.54 16.87 12.77
CA GLN A 188 12.25 16.95 11.49
C GLN A 188 12.88 15.61 11.07
N LEU A 189 13.38 14.83 12.03
CA LEU A 189 13.96 13.50 11.78
C LEU A 189 12.93 12.48 11.25
N CYS A 190 11.63 12.70 11.49
CA CYS A 190 10.54 11.89 10.97
C CYS A 190 10.09 12.36 9.58
N GLN A 191 10.77 13.33 8.98
CA GLN A 191 10.55 13.85 7.62
C GLN A 191 11.86 14.00 6.83
N ALA A 192 12.65 12.93 6.77
CA ALA A 192 13.86 12.87 5.96
C ALA A 192 14.27 11.42 5.68
N ASN A 193 15.05 11.22 4.63
CA ASN A 193 15.73 9.94 4.44
C ASN A 193 16.83 9.79 5.52
N LEU A 194 16.85 8.65 6.20
CA LEU A 194 17.77 8.36 7.30
C LEU A 194 18.63 7.14 6.99
N ILE A 195 19.92 7.24 7.29
CA ILE A 195 20.85 6.11 7.28
C ILE A 195 21.22 5.79 8.73
N VAL A 196 20.81 4.62 9.21
CA VAL A 196 21.05 4.10 10.55
C VAL A 196 22.36 3.31 10.54
N ARG A 197 23.39 3.85 11.22
CA ARG A 197 24.73 3.25 11.32
C ARG A 197 25.13 2.88 12.74
N SER A 198 24.40 3.39 13.72
CA SER A 198 24.66 3.21 15.14
C SER A 198 23.38 3.10 15.95
N ALA A 199 23.50 2.60 17.18
CA ALA A 199 22.38 2.57 18.14
C ALA A 199 21.85 3.98 18.46
N ALA A 200 22.69 5.02 18.39
CA ALA A 200 22.25 6.40 18.60
C ALA A 200 21.26 6.85 17.51
N ASP A 201 21.49 6.47 16.25
CA ASP A 201 20.57 6.76 15.15
C ASP A 201 19.21 6.06 15.36
N VAL A 202 19.22 4.86 15.96
CA VAL A 202 17.99 4.14 16.36
C VAL A 202 17.27 4.83 17.51
N GLU A 203 18.00 5.33 18.52
CA GLU A 203 17.39 6.06 19.64
C GLU A 203 16.68 7.35 19.17
N GLU A 204 17.24 8.05 18.18
CA GLU A 204 16.63 9.24 17.58
C GLU A 204 15.28 8.93 16.91
N LEU A 205 15.15 7.76 16.29
CA LEU A 205 13.90 7.28 15.68
C LEU A 205 12.77 7.06 16.70
N GLY A 206 13.11 6.85 17.97
CA GLY A 206 12.15 6.70 19.09
C GLY A 206 11.23 7.91 19.30
N GLN A 207 11.57 9.06 18.71
CA GLN A 207 10.76 10.28 18.73
C GLN A 207 9.62 10.25 17.71
N CYS A 208 9.69 9.38 16.70
CA CYS A 208 8.64 9.26 15.70
C CYS A 208 7.41 8.54 16.25
N LEU A 209 6.26 9.20 16.12
CA LEU A 209 4.98 8.68 16.57
C LEU A 209 4.19 8.19 15.37
N GLY A 210 4.03 6.87 15.26
CA GLY A 210 3.13 6.27 14.29
C GLY A 210 3.61 6.26 12.84
N ARG A 211 4.40 7.25 12.42
CA ARG A 211 4.71 7.43 11.00
C ARG A 211 6.09 8.05 10.78
N PHE A 212 6.80 7.50 9.80
CA PHE A 212 8.07 8.01 9.28
C PHE A 212 7.91 8.46 7.83
N GLU A 213 8.25 9.70 7.54
CA GLU A 213 8.25 10.27 6.20
C GLU A 213 9.64 10.25 5.56
N GLY A 214 9.83 9.43 4.52
CA GLY A 214 11.12 9.18 3.89
C GLY A 214 11.57 7.72 3.97
N ASP A 215 12.77 7.49 3.47
CA ASP A 215 13.43 6.18 3.44
C ASP A 215 14.26 5.93 4.70
N ILE A 216 14.25 4.70 5.22
CA ILE A 216 15.13 4.24 6.30
C ILE A 216 16.08 3.21 5.71
N VAL A 217 17.39 3.49 5.76
CA VAL A 217 18.44 2.58 5.33
C VAL A 217 19.25 2.15 6.55
N VAL A 218 19.31 0.85 6.83
CA VAL A 218 20.13 0.26 7.89
C VAL A 218 21.45 -0.22 7.27
N ASP A 219 22.56 0.40 7.67
CA ASP A 219 23.89 0.26 7.09
C ASP A 219 24.94 0.26 8.21
N GLY A 220 24.90 -0.75 9.08
CA GLY A 220 25.82 -0.90 10.20
C GLY A 220 25.49 -2.07 11.11
N ALA A 221 26.34 -2.35 12.10
CA ALA A 221 26.17 -3.45 13.08
C ALA A 221 25.03 -3.19 14.09
N ILE A 222 23.81 -3.08 13.57
CA ILE A 222 22.58 -2.84 14.32
C ILE A 222 21.96 -4.19 14.69
N THR A 223 21.70 -4.39 15.98
CA THR A 223 21.10 -5.61 16.53
C THR A 223 19.64 -5.45 16.95
N SER A 224 19.14 -4.22 16.97
CA SER A 224 17.75 -3.89 17.33
C SER A 224 17.32 -2.58 16.68
N LEU A 225 16.03 -2.50 16.33
CA LEU A 225 15.38 -1.31 15.80
C LEU A 225 14.31 -0.77 16.79
N ASP A 226 14.48 -0.96 18.10
CA ASP A 226 13.45 -0.65 19.12
C ASP A 226 12.92 0.80 19.09
N GLY A 227 13.71 1.74 18.57
CA GLY A 227 13.25 3.11 18.29
C GLY A 227 12.07 3.18 17.31
N LEU A 228 11.90 2.16 16.45
CA LEU A 228 10.82 2.07 15.46
C LEU A 228 9.55 1.37 16.01
N SER A 229 9.53 0.96 17.28
CA SER A 229 8.42 0.17 17.87
C SER A 229 7.05 0.83 17.86
N LYS A 230 7.00 2.16 17.74
CA LYS A 230 5.76 2.93 17.63
C LYS A 230 5.36 3.25 16.19
N ILE A 231 6.16 2.86 15.20
CA ILE A 231 5.90 3.19 13.80
C ILE A 231 4.96 2.16 13.19
N HIS A 232 3.89 2.67 12.59
CA HIS A 232 2.86 1.92 11.88
C HIS A 232 3.01 2.08 10.37
N THR A 233 3.57 3.20 9.91
CA THR A 233 3.75 3.48 8.49
C THR A 233 5.12 4.08 8.19
N ILE A 234 5.83 3.50 7.23
CA ILE A 234 6.99 4.10 6.57
C ILE A 234 6.54 4.53 5.17
N THR A 235 6.65 5.81 4.86
CA THR A 235 6.15 6.33 3.56
C THR A 235 7.14 6.16 2.41
N GLY A 236 8.43 6.01 2.73
CA GLY A 236 9.45 5.60 1.78
C GLY A 236 9.73 4.11 1.91
N SER A 237 10.99 3.74 1.65
CA SER A 237 11.50 2.39 1.72
C SER A 237 12.11 2.06 3.09
N LEU A 238 12.11 0.78 3.45
CA LEU A 238 12.95 0.22 4.50
C LEU A 238 13.99 -0.70 3.85
N GLU A 239 15.25 -0.30 3.89
CA GLU A 239 16.35 -1.04 3.27
C GLU A 239 17.34 -1.51 4.33
N LEU A 240 17.50 -2.82 4.49
CA LEU A 240 18.54 -3.42 5.31
C LEU A 240 19.71 -3.76 4.39
N GLN A 241 20.72 -2.91 4.33
CA GLN A 241 21.93 -3.14 3.54
C GLN A 241 22.90 -4.05 4.30
N GLU A 242 23.25 -3.66 5.53
CA GLU A 242 24.07 -4.43 6.46
C GLU A 242 23.51 -4.27 7.88
N SER A 243 23.27 -5.39 8.56
CA SER A 243 22.84 -5.43 9.95
C SER A 243 23.21 -6.74 10.65
N GLU A 244 23.17 -6.71 11.99
CA GLU A 244 23.27 -7.88 12.86
C GLU A 244 21.90 -8.25 13.46
N LEU A 245 20.80 -7.82 12.82
CA LEU A 245 19.44 -8.16 13.24
C LEU A 245 19.19 -9.65 13.08
N GLU A 246 18.63 -10.29 14.11
CA GLU A 246 18.17 -11.69 14.04
C GLU A 246 16.74 -11.78 13.47
N ASP A 247 15.93 -10.75 13.73
CA ASP A 247 14.55 -10.60 13.29
C ASP A 247 14.14 -9.11 13.26
N PHE A 248 12.85 -8.85 13.06
CA PHE A 248 12.25 -7.51 13.05
C PHE A 248 11.37 -7.28 14.29
N SER A 249 11.62 -7.96 15.42
CA SER A 249 10.76 -7.93 16.61
C SER A 249 10.42 -6.51 17.10
N SER A 250 11.31 -5.56 16.90
CA SER A 250 11.08 -4.14 17.16
C SER A 250 9.98 -3.49 16.30
N LEU A 251 9.52 -4.12 15.22
CA LEU A 251 8.56 -3.56 14.24
C LEU A 251 7.14 -4.14 14.36
N MET A 252 6.78 -4.72 15.52
CA MET A 252 5.47 -5.36 15.75
C MET A 252 4.25 -4.48 15.44
N SER A 253 4.40 -3.15 15.46
CA SER A 253 3.33 -2.18 15.16
C SER A 253 3.26 -1.79 13.67
N LEU A 254 4.25 -2.15 12.87
CA LEU A 254 4.38 -1.73 11.48
C LEU A 254 3.32 -2.41 10.61
N LYS A 255 2.48 -1.60 9.97
CA LYS A 255 1.37 -2.04 9.11
C LYS A 255 1.62 -1.78 7.63
N GLU A 256 2.33 -0.71 7.29
CA GLU A 256 2.53 -0.34 5.89
C GLU A 256 3.95 0.20 5.64
N ILE A 257 4.56 -0.30 4.57
CA ILE A 257 5.71 0.34 3.92
C ILE A 257 5.22 0.77 2.54
N LYS A 258 5.19 2.07 2.24
CA LYS A 258 4.68 2.55 0.95
C LYS A 258 5.69 2.41 -0.18
N GLY A 259 6.99 2.43 0.13
CA GLY A 259 8.07 2.16 -0.80
C GLY A 259 8.48 0.68 -0.79
N ASP A 260 9.78 0.45 -0.93
CA ASP A 260 10.37 -0.88 -1.01
C ASP A 260 10.70 -1.43 0.39
N LEU A 261 10.63 -2.75 0.54
CA LEU A 261 11.28 -3.48 1.64
C LEU A 261 12.43 -4.28 1.03
N VAL A 262 13.66 -3.85 1.27
CA VAL A 262 14.86 -4.49 0.69
C VAL A 262 15.68 -5.11 1.81
N ILE A 263 16.02 -6.39 1.67
CA ILE A 263 16.91 -7.11 2.58
C ILE A 263 18.07 -7.63 1.77
N SER A 264 19.21 -6.93 1.84
CA SER A 264 20.43 -7.27 1.14
C SER A 264 21.12 -8.50 1.73
N LYS A 265 21.96 -9.13 0.92
CA LYS A 265 22.69 -10.35 1.27
C LYS A 265 23.57 -10.27 2.52
N ASP A 266 24.01 -9.07 2.92
CA ASP A 266 24.96 -8.86 4.00
C ASP A 266 24.31 -8.91 5.41
N ASN A 267 23.00 -9.12 5.49
CA ASN A 267 22.26 -9.35 6.75
C ASN A 267 22.35 -10.82 7.22
N LEU A 268 23.55 -11.25 7.58
CA LEU A 268 23.86 -12.68 7.78
C LEU A 268 23.22 -13.32 9.02
N GLN A 269 22.78 -12.52 9.99
CA GLN A 269 22.14 -13.01 11.24
C GLN A 269 20.62 -13.09 11.15
N LEU A 270 20.01 -12.48 10.13
CA LEU A 270 18.57 -12.43 10.01
C LEU A 270 18.05 -13.83 9.72
N THR A 271 17.25 -14.41 10.62
CA THR A 271 16.71 -15.78 10.48
C THR A 271 15.19 -15.81 10.33
N SER A 272 14.51 -14.69 10.58
CA SER A 272 13.06 -14.67 10.71
C SER A 272 12.45 -13.30 10.34
N PHE A 273 11.20 -13.31 9.84
CA PHE A 273 10.37 -12.11 9.71
C PHE A 273 9.57 -11.79 10.99
N ALA A 274 9.91 -12.42 12.13
CA ALA A 274 9.24 -12.15 13.39
C ALA A 274 9.29 -10.65 13.69
N GLY A 275 8.15 -10.11 14.11
CA GLY A 275 7.93 -8.68 14.29
C GLY A 275 7.22 -8.00 13.12
N LEU A 276 7.12 -8.61 11.94
CA LEU A 276 6.34 -8.07 10.82
C LEU A 276 4.91 -8.67 10.72
N GLN A 277 4.40 -9.28 11.79
CA GLN A 277 3.10 -9.97 11.75
C GLN A 277 1.91 -9.03 11.52
N SER A 278 2.07 -7.74 11.81
CA SER A 278 1.06 -6.71 11.56
C SER A 278 1.18 -6.07 10.17
N LEU A 279 2.20 -6.41 9.38
CA LEU A 279 2.46 -5.78 8.09
C LEU A 279 1.41 -6.23 7.07
N GLU A 280 0.60 -5.28 6.62
CA GLU A 280 -0.53 -5.49 5.71
C GLU A 280 -0.17 -5.14 4.26
N ARG A 281 0.79 -4.24 4.03
CA ARG A 281 1.11 -3.73 2.69
C ARG A 281 2.57 -3.31 2.51
N ILE A 282 3.14 -3.73 1.38
CA ILE A 282 4.40 -3.22 0.82
C ILE A 282 4.08 -2.62 -0.56
N GLY A 283 4.11 -1.30 -0.67
CA GLY A 283 3.67 -0.60 -1.89
C GLY A 283 4.62 -0.78 -3.08
N GLY A 284 5.92 -1.00 -2.82
CA GLY A 284 6.96 -1.19 -3.81
C GLY A 284 7.45 -2.63 -3.91
N ARG A 285 8.77 -2.78 -4.09
CA ARG A 285 9.45 -4.07 -4.19
C ARG A 285 9.69 -4.66 -2.80
N PHE A 286 9.30 -5.91 -2.60
CA PHE A 286 9.80 -6.72 -1.51
C PHE A 286 10.96 -7.57 -2.03
N ARG A 287 12.19 -7.10 -1.82
CA ARG A 287 13.41 -7.72 -2.33
C ARG A 287 14.16 -8.46 -1.22
N ILE A 288 14.41 -9.75 -1.41
CA ILE A 288 15.11 -10.60 -0.44
C ILE A 288 16.32 -11.25 -1.12
N GLU A 289 17.51 -10.93 -0.61
CA GLU A 289 18.80 -11.47 -1.08
C GLU A 289 19.53 -12.30 -0.02
N VAL A 290 18.99 -12.39 1.21
CA VAL A 290 19.66 -13.09 2.31
C VAL A 290 19.70 -14.61 2.08
N LEU A 291 20.88 -15.19 2.32
CA LEU A 291 21.18 -16.59 1.99
C LEU A 291 20.82 -17.59 3.11
N ASN A 292 20.90 -17.15 4.37
CA ASN A 292 20.65 -17.97 5.57
C ASN A 292 19.44 -17.49 6.37
N GLY A 293 18.51 -16.80 5.70
CA GLY A 293 17.41 -16.13 6.37
C GLY A 293 16.12 -16.93 6.48
N PRO A 294 14.98 -16.23 6.58
CA PRO A 294 13.68 -16.87 6.66
C PRO A 294 13.48 -17.85 5.50
N SER A 295 12.93 -19.03 5.79
CA SER A 295 12.61 -20.03 4.75
C SER A 295 11.17 -19.94 4.24
N SER A 296 10.32 -19.15 4.92
CA SER A 296 8.91 -18.93 4.58
C SER A 296 8.46 -17.53 4.97
N PHE A 297 7.28 -17.13 4.50
CA PHE A 297 6.62 -15.87 4.84
C PHE A 297 5.62 -16.01 5.98
N LEU A 298 5.61 -17.11 6.76
CA LEU A 298 4.55 -17.42 7.74
C LEU A 298 4.27 -16.28 8.74
N GLN A 299 5.29 -15.48 9.05
CA GLN A 299 5.20 -14.33 9.95
C GLN A 299 4.71 -13.04 9.27
N LEU A 300 4.31 -13.12 8.01
CA LEU A 300 3.72 -12.06 7.20
C LEU A 300 2.28 -12.42 6.79
N ALA A 301 1.61 -13.30 7.53
CA ALA A 301 0.25 -13.76 7.24
C ALA A 301 -0.80 -12.64 7.11
N SER A 302 -0.54 -11.43 7.60
CA SER A 302 -1.43 -10.27 7.45
C SER A 302 -1.26 -9.53 6.12
N LEU A 303 -0.25 -9.87 5.32
CA LEU A 303 0.12 -9.16 4.10
C LEU A 303 -0.93 -9.37 3.00
N GLN A 304 -1.52 -8.27 2.54
CA GLN A 304 -2.63 -8.25 1.58
C GLN A 304 -2.22 -7.70 0.21
N ASP A 305 -1.17 -6.87 0.16
CA ASP A 305 -0.70 -6.26 -1.08
C ASP A 305 0.82 -6.09 -1.09
N ILE A 306 1.43 -6.48 -2.21
CA ILE A 306 2.85 -6.31 -2.50
C ILE A 306 2.96 -5.76 -3.92
N GLY A 307 3.69 -4.66 -4.11
CA GLY A 307 3.93 -4.10 -5.45
C GLY A 307 4.64 -5.10 -6.37
N GLN A 308 5.77 -5.65 -5.92
CA GLN A 308 6.48 -6.72 -6.63
C GLN A 308 7.35 -7.53 -5.66
N LEU A 309 7.32 -8.86 -5.75
CA LEU A 309 8.21 -9.75 -5.01
C LEU A 309 9.46 -10.04 -5.83
N GLU A 310 10.64 -9.84 -5.25
CA GLU A 310 11.93 -10.14 -5.86
C GLU A 310 12.74 -11.05 -4.94
N LEU A 311 12.93 -12.30 -5.34
CA LEU A 311 13.76 -13.26 -4.62
C LEU A 311 15.05 -13.49 -5.39
N ALA A 312 16.20 -13.33 -4.74
CA ALA A 312 17.45 -13.81 -5.30
C ALA A 312 17.42 -15.34 -5.46
N ASP A 313 18.11 -15.87 -6.47
CA ASP A 313 18.12 -17.30 -6.77
C ASP A 313 18.65 -18.14 -5.60
N ASP A 314 19.55 -17.55 -4.82
CA ASP A 314 20.21 -18.15 -3.68
C ASP A 314 19.58 -17.76 -2.34
N ALA A 315 18.47 -17.01 -2.34
CA ALA A 315 17.73 -16.70 -1.12
C ALA A 315 17.28 -17.98 -0.38
N SER A 316 17.06 -17.89 0.93
CA SER A 316 16.68 -19.03 1.79
C SER A 316 15.23 -19.50 1.64
N ILE A 317 14.37 -18.72 0.98
CA ILE A 317 12.93 -18.97 0.84
C ILE A 317 12.68 -20.20 -0.05
N THR A 318 11.87 -21.14 0.43
CA THR A 318 11.53 -22.38 -0.28
C THR A 318 10.05 -22.53 -0.61
N GLY A 319 9.20 -21.59 -0.18
CA GLY A 319 7.77 -21.58 -0.49
C GLY A 319 7.08 -20.29 -0.08
N PHE A 320 5.79 -20.18 -0.40
CA PHE A 320 4.99 -18.96 -0.24
C PHE A 320 4.04 -18.97 0.97
N LEU A 321 4.15 -19.97 1.86
CA LEU A 321 3.34 -20.04 3.08
C LEU A 321 3.48 -18.73 3.89
N GLY A 322 2.35 -18.17 4.30
CA GLY A 322 2.23 -16.83 4.88
C GLY A 322 1.79 -15.74 3.90
N LEU A 323 1.60 -16.03 2.61
CA LEU A 323 1.08 -15.08 1.61
C LEU A 323 -0.39 -15.35 1.22
N GLU A 324 -1.14 -16.07 2.06
CA GLU A 324 -2.48 -16.58 1.75
C GLU A 324 -3.51 -15.48 1.47
N ASN A 325 -3.27 -14.24 1.91
CA ASN A 325 -4.18 -13.12 1.74
C ASN A 325 -3.94 -12.32 0.44
N LEU A 326 -2.93 -12.68 -0.36
CA LEU A 326 -2.66 -12.01 -1.64
C LEU A 326 -3.63 -12.50 -2.73
N THR A 327 -4.29 -11.54 -3.38
CA THR A 327 -5.13 -11.84 -4.58
C THR A 327 -4.38 -11.60 -5.89
N ARG A 328 -3.27 -10.85 -5.83
CA ARG A 328 -2.38 -10.58 -6.97
C ARG A 328 -0.93 -10.66 -6.51
N LEU A 329 -0.08 -11.23 -7.34
CA LEU A 329 1.35 -11.34 -7.08
C LEU A 329 2.08 -11.01 -8.38
N LYS A 330 3.00 -10.06 -8.30
CA LYS A 330 3.94 -9.75 -9.37
C LYS A 330 5.33 -10.21 -8.96
N ILE A 331 5.98 -10.98 -9.81
CA ILE A 331 7.32 -11.51 -9.57
C ILE A 331 8.06 -11.59 -10.90
N THR A 332 9.32 -11.19 -10.97
CA THR A 332 10.07 -11.31 -12.25
C THR A 332 10.28 -12.78 -12.61
N ARG A 333 10.77 -13.58 -11.67
CA ARG A 333 10.98 -15.03 -11.84
C ARG A 333 10.79 -15.74 -10.52
N ILE A 334 10.20 -16.94 -10.56
CA ILE A 334 10.13 -17.81 -9.39
C ILE A 334 11.52 -18.44 -9.17
N SER A 335 12.09 -18.21 -7.99
CA SER A 335 13.43 -18.72 -7.64
C SER A 335 13.47 -20.25 -7.76
N PRO A 336 14.53 -20.85 -8.34
CA PRO A 336 14.63 -22.31 -8.52
C PRO A 336 14.69 -23.08 -7.19
N LYS A 337 14.89 -22.40 -6.05
CA LYS A 337 14.82 -22.99 -4.70
C LYS A 337 13.40 -23.22 -4.20
N ILE A 338 12.40 -22.62 -4.82
CA ILE A 338 11.01 -22.85 -4.43
C ILE A 338 10.65 -24.32 -4.67
N GLU A 339 10.18 -24.98 -3.63
CA GLU A 339 9.80 -26.39 -3.62
C GLU A 339 8.27 -26.57 -3.58
N SER A 340 7.54 -25.56 -3.12
CA SER A 340 6.08 -25.58 -3.00
C SER A 340 5.45 -24.22 -3.28
N LEU A 341 4.28 -24.24 -3.91
CA LEU A 341 3.43 -23.07 -4.20
C LEU A 341 2.37 -22.82 -3.12
N GLY A 342 2.37 -23.58 -2.03
CA GLY A 342 1.44 -23.38 -0.92
C GLY A 342 1.55 -21.97 -0.36
N GLY A 343 0.42 -21.39 0.02
CA GLY A 343 0.28 -19.97 0.36
C GLY A 343 -0.26 -19.10 -0.78
N LEU A 344 -0.44 -19.64 -1.99
CA LEU A 344 -0.98 -18.92 -3.16
C LEU A 344 -2.43 -19.30 -3.50
N GLU A 345 -3.15 -19.96 -2.59
CA GLU A 345 -4.47 -20.57 -2.84
C GLU A 345 -5.57 -19.56 -3.21
N GLU A 346 -5.45 -18.31 -2.78
CA GLU A 346 -6.40 -17.22 -3.05
C GLU A 346 -6.00 -16.35 -4.26
N LEU A 347 -4.88 -16.68 -4.91
CA LEU A 347 -4.33 -15.86 -5.98
C LEU A 347 -5.23 -15.91 -7.23
N LEU A 348 -5.61 -14.73 -7.73
CA LEU A 348 -6.41 -14.59 -8.95
C LEU A 348 -5.55 -14.20 -10.15
N ARG A 349 -4.38 -13.59 -9.91
CA ARG A 349 -3.48 -13.07 -10.93
C ARG A 349 -2.03 -13.22 -10.51
N LEU A 350 -1.28 -14.01 -11.28
CA LEU A 350 0.17 -14.16 -11.15
C LEU A 350 0.85 -13.50 -12.35
N GLU A 351 1.41 -12.31 -12.14
CA GLU A 351 2.23 -11.61 -13.13
C GLU A 351 3.67 -12.05 -13.00
N VAL A 352 4.13 -12.86 -13.94
CA VAL A 352 5.49 -13.42 -13.94
C VAL A 352 6.11 -13.37 -15.32
N ASP A 353 7.35 -12.88 -15.40
CA ASP A 353 8.08 -12.79 -16.68
C ASP A 353 8.63 -14.17 -17.09
N GLU A 354 8.92 -15.05 -16.12
CA GLU A 354 9.25 -16.45 -16.39
C GLU A 354 8.86 -17.35 -15.20
N PHE A 355 7.81 -18.19 -15.35
CA PHE A 355 7.54 -19.29 -14.43
C PHE A 355 8.10 -20.59 -14.98
N LYS A 356 9.32 -20.93 -14.57
CA LYS A 356 10.06 -22.08 -15.07
C LYS A 356 9.95 -23.32 -14.17
N LEU A 357 9.34 -24.37 -14.69
CA LEU A 357 9.19 -25.68 -14.06
C LEU A 357 10.10 -26.71 -14.77
N GLY A 358 10.96 -27.41 -14.02
CA GLY A 358 11.97 -28.32 -14.59
C GLY A 358 13.23 -27.62 -15.11
N GLY A 359 14.11 -28.36 -15.78
CA GLY A 359 15.39 -27.85 -16.29
C GLY A 359 16.32 -27.37 -15.18
N ASP A 360 16.83 -26.14 -15.32
CA ASP A 360 17.53 -25.38 -14.27
C ASP A 360 16.58 -24.53 -13.39
N GLY A 361 15.27 -24.61 -13.63
CA GLY A 361 14.23 -23.98 -12.83
C GLY A 361 13.73 -24.86 -11.67
N ASN A 362 12.45 -24.72 -11.34
CA ASN A 362 11.84 -25.43 -10.22
C ASN A 362 11.58 -26.91 -10.55
N THR A 363 12.50 -27.79 -10.17
CA THR A 363 12.39 -29.25 -10.39
C THR A 363 11.61 -29.99 -9.30
N LYS A 364 11.41 -29.35 -8.13
CA LYS A 364 10.76 -29.96 -6.97
C LYS A 364 9.25 -29.69 -6.89
N ILE A 365 8.76 -28.66 -7.57
CA ILE A 365 7.32 -28.34 -7.60
C ILE A 365 6.61 -29.48 -8.34
N ASN A 366 5.71 -30.14 -7.63
CA ASN A 366 4.95 -31.31 -8.08
C ASN A 366 3.44 -31.17 -7.84
N ASP A 367 2.98 -29.96 -7.48
CA ASP A 367 1.60 -29.65 -7.16
C ASP A 367 1.31 -28.19 -7.57
N LEU A 368 0.38 -28.02 -8.50
CA LEU A 368 -0.09 -26.70 -8.96
C LEU A 368 -1.45 -26.33 -8.37
N THR A 369 -2.06 -27.16 -7.52
CA THR A 369 -3.39 -26.91 -6.94
C THR A 369 -3.52 -25.57 -6.18
N PRO A 370 -2.46 -25.01 -5.55
CA PRO A 370 -2.53 -23.66 -5.01
C PRO A 370 -2.88 -22.60 -6.07
N LEU A 371 -2.56 -22.83 -7.35
CA LEU A 371 -2.87 -21.90 -8.43
C LEU A 371 -4.28 -22.07 -9.02
N SER A 372 -5.14 -22.88 -8.40
CA SER A 372 -6.43 -23.28 -8.97
C SER A 372 -7.45 -22.16 -9.18
N LYS A 373 -7.28 -21.02 -8.51
CA LYS A 373 -8.15 -19.83 -8.68
C LYS A 373 -7.63 -18.82 -9.70
N LEU A 374 -6.45 -19.05 -10.29
CA LEU A 374 -5.86 -18.10 -11.24
C LEU A 374 -6.77 -17.90 -12.46
N SER A 375 -7.03 -16.63 -12.75
CA SER A 375 -7.65 -16.16 -13.99
C SER A 375 -6.62 -15.64 -14.99
N TYR A 376 -5.47 -15.19 -14.48
CA TYR A 376 -4.35 -14.69 -15.27
C TYR A 376 -3.05 -15.32 -14.79
N LEU A 377 -2.27 -15.82 -15.75
CA LEU A 377 -0.91 -16.28 -15.55
C LEU A 377 0.00 -15.52 -16.53
N GLY A 378 1.17 -15.10 -16.07
CA GLY A 378 2.22 -14.59 -16.95
C GLY A 378 2.81 -15.70 -17.83
N ASP A 379 4.12 -15.66 -18.03
CA ASP A 379 4.79 -16.61 -18.91
C ASP A 379 5.04 -17.93 -18.18
N LEU A 380 4.74 -19.05 -18.83
CA LEU A 380 4.88 -20.40 -18.30
C LEU A 380 5.84 -21.21 -19.16
N GLN A 381 6.94 -21.65 -18.56
CA GLN A 381 7.92 -22.51 -19.19
C GLN A 381 8.00 -23.84 -18.45
N ILE A 382 7.79 -24.95 -19.16
CA ILE A 382 7.87 -26.29 -18.60
C ILE A 382 8.93 -27.09 -19.35
N GLU A 383 9.93 -27.58 -18.64
CA GLU A 383 11.07 -28.31 -19.19
C GLU A 383 11.17 -29.75 -18.67
N ALA A 384 12.05 -30.53 -19.30
CA ALA A 384 12.45 -31.84 -18.84
C ALA A 384 12.93 -31.80 -17.37
N GLY A 385 12.63 -32.85 -16.61
CA GLY A 385 12.99 -32.93 -15.19
C GLY A 385 12.03 -32.20 -14.25
N THR A 386 10.94 -31.64 -14.77
CA THR A 386 9.79 -31.26 -13.94
C THR A 386 9.14 -32.50 -13.31
N ALA A 387 8.60 -32.33 -12.10
CA ALA A 387 7.76 -33.33 -11.44
C ALA A 387 6.27 -33.19 -11.81
N ILE A 388 5.91 -32.14 -12.55
CA ILE A 388 4.55 -31.85 -13.01
C ILE A 388 4.10 -32.80 -14.12
N ASP A 389 2.87 -33.30 -14.00
CA ASP A 389 2.21 -34.11 -15.01
C ASP A 389 0.85 -33.54 -15.45
N ASN A 390 0.15 -34.24 -16.35
CA ASN A 390 -1.17 -33.80 -16.85
C ASN A 390 -2.23 -33.60 -15.74
N ASN A 391 -2.15 -34.32 -14.61
CA ASN A 391 -3.10 -34.17 -13.50
C ASN A 391 -2.89 -32.85 -12.76
N ASP A 392 -1.64 -32.44 -12.59
CA ASP A 392 -1.30 -31.16 -11.95
C ASP A 392 -1.75 -29.98 -12.82
N MET A 393 -1.65 -30.11 -14.14
CA MET A 393 -2.10 -29.09 -15.11
C MET A 393 -3.60 -28.78 -15.01
N ILE A 394 -4.42 -29.67 -14.44
CA ILE A 394 -5.85 -29.43 -14.19
C ILE A 394 -6.06 -28.22 -13.26
N ALA A 395 -5.11 -27.96 -12.36
CA ALA A 395 -5.17 -26.78 -11.50
C ALA A 395 -5.23 -25.48 -12.33
N LEU A 396 -4.61 -25.42 -13.50
CA LEU A 396 -4.61 -24.23 -14.35
C LEU A 396 -5.85 -24.11 -15.25
N SER A 397 -6.89 -24.93 -15.05
CA SER A 397 -8.09 -24.95 -15.90
C SER A 397 -8.91 -23.66 -15.88
N ASN A 398 -8.79 -22.84 -14.83
CA ASN A 398 -9.49 -21.55 -14.70
C ASN A 398 -8.75 -20.38 -15.36
N VAL A 399 -7.51 -20.58 -15.82
CA VAL A 399 -6.71 -19.53 -16.44
C VAL A 399 -7.39 -19.07 -17.72
N GLU A 400 -7.79 -17.80 -17.77
CA GLU A 400 -8.45 -17.17 -18.91
C GLU A 400 -7.45 -16.50 -19.84
N GLU A 401 -6.42 -15.88 -19.27
CA GLU A 401 -5.35 -15.20 -19.99
C GLU A 401 -4.00 -15.77 -19.55
N VAL A 402 -3.17 -16.12 -20.52
CA VAL A 402 -1.80 -16.59 -20.28
C VAL A 402 -0.80 -15.86 -21.18
N GLY A 403 0.40 -15.63 -20.67
CA GLY A 403 1.53 -15.06 -21.41
C GLY A 403 2.10 -16.00 -22.47
N ASP A 404 3.42 -16.02 -22.61
CA ASP A 404 4.14 -17.02 -23.38
C ASP A 404 3.95 -18.40 -22.74
N ILE A 405 3.69 -19.42 -23.55
CA ILE A 405 3.79 -20.82 -23.10
C ILE A 405 4.90 -21.51 -23.86
N ALA A 406 5.84 -22.10 -23.13
CA ALA A 406 6.94 -22.87 -23.71
C ALA A 406 7.07 -24.23 -23.03
N ILE A 407 7.03 -25.32 -23.82
CA ILE A 407 7.17 -26.69 -23.33
C ILE A 407 8.36 -27.36 -24.02
N PHE A 408 9.34 -27.80 -23.24
CA PHE A 408 10.61 -28.36 -23.69
C PHE A 408 10.84 -29.76 -23.14
N SER A 409 10.57 -30.79 -23.94
CA SER A 409 10.82 -32.20 -23.57
C SER A 409 10.22 -32.62 -22.22
N ALA A 410 9.06 -32.07 -21.84
CA ALA A 410 8.37 -32.37 -20.59
C ALA A 410 7.63 -33.72 -20.68
N SER A 411 8.31 -34.81 -20.30
CA SER A 411 7.78 -36.18 -20.50
C SER A 411 6.52 -36.53 -19.69
N GLY A 412 6.26 -35.82 -18.58
CA GLY A 412 5.05 -35.99 -17.78
C GLY A 412 3.81 -35.33 -18.39
N ILE A 413 4.00 -34.49 -19.42
CA ILE A 413 2.94 -33.69 -20.03
C ILE A 413 2.74 -34.12 -21.48
N SER A 414 1.60 -34.75 -21.74
CA SER A 414 1.18 -35.20 -23.07
C SER A 414 -0.17 -34.64 -23.50
N ASP A 415 -0.92 -34.03 -22.58
CA ASP A 415 -2.26 -33.53 -22.81
C ASP A 415 -2.52 -32.24 -22.01
N LEU A 416 -2.71 -31.13 -22.73
CA LEU A 416 -3.09 -29.82 -22.21
C LEU A 416 -4.56 -29.50 -22.46
N SER A 417 -5.38 -30.49 -22.86
CA SER A 417 -6.79 -30.26 -23.20
C SER A 417 -7.64 -29.81 -22.02
N THR A 418 -7.17 -30.03 -20.80
CA THR A 418 -7.79 -29.59 -19.54
C THR A 418 -7.66 -28.08 -19.30
N ILE A 419 -6.72 -27.42 -19.96
CA ILE A 419 -6.52 -25.97 -19.92
C ILE A 419 -7.12 -25.39 -21.20
N SER A 420 -7.90 -24.31 -21.10
CA SER A 420 -8.60 -23.72 -22.24
C SER A 420 -8.62 -22.19 -22.14
N PRO A 421 -7.44 -21.54 -22.19
CA PRO A 421 -7.35 -20.09 -22.07
C PRO A 421 -8.19 -19.42 -23.15
N LYS A 422 -8.82 -18.30 -22.79
CA LYS A 422 -9.57 -17.46 -23.72
C LYS A 422 -8.62 -16.68 -24.62
N LYS A 423 -7.41 -16.37 -24.13
CA LYS A 423 -6.46 -15.52 -24.83
C LYS A 423 -5.00 -15.88 -24.50
N LEU A 424 -4.16 -15.87 -25.52
CA LEU A 424 -2.71 -15.76 -25.38
C LEU A 424 -2.30 -14.29 -25.49
N LEU A 425 -1.46 -13.82 -24.56
CA LEU A 425 -0.82 -12.52 -24.62
C LEU A 425 0.54 -12.59 -25.31
N GLY A 426 1.10 -13.80 -25.35
CA GLY A 426 2.41 -14.11 -25.89
C GLY A 426 2.40 -15.10 -27.06
N GLY A 427 3.49 -15.83 -27.21
CA GLY A 427 3.71 -16.92 -28.15
C GLY A 427 3.43 -18.31 -27.56
N PHE A 428 3.60 -19.32 -28.41
CA PHE A 428 3.50 -20.72 -28.05
C PHE A 428 4.70 -21.48 -28.60
N LYS A 429 5.42 -22.18 -27.74
CA LYS A 429 6.56 -23.00 -28.10
C LYS A 429 6.38 -24.42 -27.58
N LEU A 430 6.55 -25.38 -28.46
CA LEU A 430 6.55 -26.80 -28.17
C LEU A 430 7.78 -27.42 -28.82
N GLN A 431 8.72 -27.89 -28.01
CA GLN A 431 10.00 -28.40 -28.47
C GLN A 431 10.34 -29.73 -27.77
N GLY A 432 10.92 -30.67 -28.51
CA GLY A 432 11.50 -31.89 -27.96
C GLY A 432 10.65 -33.15 -28.15
N GLN A 433 11.20 -34.30 -27.81
CA GLN A 433 10.71 -35.60 -28.29
C GLN A 433 9.52 -36.20 -27.51
N GLY A 434 8.74 -35.36 -26.83
CA GLY A 434 7.56 -35.78 -26.07
C GLY A 434 6.41 -36.25 -26.97
N ALA A 435 5.53 -37.09 -26.41
CA ALA A 435 4.30 -37.56 -27.06
C ALA A 435 3.15 -36.58 -26.78
N MET A 436 3.22 -35.34 -27.30
CA MET A 436 2.10 -34.41 -27.14
C MET A 436 0.92 -34.87 -28.02
N GLU A 437 -0.13 -35.39 -27.38
CA GLU A 437 -1.32 -35.93 -28.03
C GLU A 437 -2.51 -34.95 -27.94
N GLY A 438 -2.60 -34.17 -26.85
CA GLY A 438 -3.75 -33.32 -26.55
C GLY A 438 -3.45 -31.83 -26.51
N LEU A 439 -3.58 -31.13 -27.64
CA LEU A 439 -3.51 -29.65 -27.71
C LEU A 439 -4.84 -28.98 -28.06
N ARG A 440 -5.83 -29.76 -28.51
CA ARG A 440 -7.08 -29.21 -29.05
C ARG A 440 -7.89 -28.41 -28.02
N GLY A 441 -7.87 -28.82 -26.75
CA GLY A 441 -8.55 -28.07 -25.68
C GLY A 441 -7.90 -26.70 -25.46
N PHE A 442 -6.57 -26.68 -25.35
CA PHE A 442 -5.78 -25.46 -25.17
C PHE A 442 -6.06 -24.40 -26.24
N PHE A 443 -6.08 -24.79 -27.51
CA PHE A 443 -6.30 -23.86 -28.63
C PHE A 443 -7.77 -23.62 -28.98
N ARG A 444 -8.74 -24.21 -28.24
CA ARG A 444 -10.16 -24.19 -28.63
C ARG A 444 -10.74 -22.78 -28.76
N ASN A 445 -10.26 -21.83 -27.96
CA ASN A 445 -10.74 -20.45 -27.94
C ASN A 445 -9.74 -19.46 -28.56
N ILE A 446 -8.58 -19.93 -29.02
CA ILE A 446 -7.48 -19.07 -29.47
C ILE A 446 -7.65 -18.76 -30.95
N THR A 447 -7.88 -17.47 -31.26
CA THR A 447 -8.06 -16.96 -32.63
C THR A 447 -6.89 -16.11 -33.12
N ASN A 448 -6.10 -15.56 -32.20
CA ASN A 448 -4.92 -14.74 -32.47
C ASN A 448 -3.81 -15.10 -31.48
N ILE A 449 -2.58 -15.22 -31.98
CA ILE A 449 -1.38 -15.47 -31.18
C ILE A 449 -0.45 -14.29 -31.39
N PRO A 450 -0.29 -13.36 -30.43
CA PRO A 450 0.54 -12.17 -30.61
C PRO A 450 2.02 -12.49 -30.86
N GLY A 451 2.57 -13.50 -30.18
CA GLY A 451 3.98 -13.88 -30.27
C GLY A 451 4.28 -14.89 -31.39
N HIS A 452 5.38 -15.61 -31.21
CA HIS A 452 5.84 -16.66 -32.13
C HIS A 452 5.13 -17.99 -31.84
N VAL A 453 4.92 -18.79 -32.88
CA VAL A 453 4.53 -20.19 -32.76
C VAL A 453 5.69 -21.06 -33.22
N THR A 454 6.27 -21.85 -32.33
CA THR A 454 7.38 -22.77 -32.64
C THR A 454 7.00 -24.18 -32.24
N ILE A 455 6.97 -25.11 -33.18
CA ILE A 455 6.68 -26.53 -32.95
C ILE A 455 7.82 -27.34 -33.55
N THR A 456 8.70 -27.88 -32.71
CA THR A 456 9.85 -28.65 -33.19
C THR A 456 10.07 -29.97 -32.48
N ASP A 457 10.67 -30.90 -33.21
CA ASP A 457 11.16 -32.18 -32.70
C ASP A 457 10.08 -33.10 -32.09
N GLN A 458 8.81 -32.91 -32.46
CA GLN A 458 7.67 -33.69 -31.99
C GLN A 458 7.58 -35.04 -32.70
N GLN A 459 7.82 -36.13 -31.97
CA GLN A 459 7.87 -37.47 -32.56
C GLN A 459 6.49 -38.04 -32.90
N ASN A 460 5.44 -37.68 -32.16
CA ASN A 460 4.10 -38.26 -32.31
C ASN A 460 3.04 -37.28 -32.82
N LEU A 461 3.40 -36.02 -33.08
CA LEU A 461 2.45 -35.05 -33.61
C LEU A 461 2.07 -35.42 -35.04
N GLN A 462 0.80 -35.77 -35.27
CA GLN A 462 0.32 -36.28 -36.57
C GLN A 462 -0.20 -35.18 -37.51
N ASP A 463 -0.84 -34.16 -36.94
CA ASP A 463 -1.39 -33.01 -37.68
C ASP A 463 -1.39 -31.75 -36.79
N LEU A 464 -1.77 -30.61 -37.37
CA LEU A 464 -1.85 -29.31 -36.71
C LEU A 464 -3.29 -28.88 -36.44
N SER A 465 -4.23 -29.83 -36.41
CA SER A 465 -5.68 -29.54 -36.37
C SER A 465 -6.09 -28.73 -35.15
N PHE A 466 -5.29 -28.76 -34.08
CA PHE A 466 -5.47 -27.93 -32.90
C PHE A 466 -5.38 -26.42 -33.20
N LEU A 467 -4.63 -26.00 -34.23
CA LEU A 467 -4.57 -24.61 -34.68
C LEU A 467 -5.80 -24.17 -35.50
N GLY A 468 -6.80 -25.04 -35.69
CA GLY A 468 -7.94 -24.80 -36.58
C GLY A 468 -8.80 -23.57 -36.28
N GLN A 469 -8.66 -22.92 -35.13
CA GLN A 469 -9.34 -21.65 -34.80
C GLN A 469 -8.46 -20.41 -35.00
N VAL A 470 -7.14 -20.59 -35.16
CA VAL A 470 -6.17 -19.51 -35.24
C VAL A 470 -6.26 -18.84 -36.61
N THR A 471 -6.46 -17.53 -36.60
CA THR A 471 -6.60 -16.70 -37.80
C THR A 471 -5.41 -15.77 -38.02
N SER A 472 -4.63 -15.45 -36.99
CA SER A 472 -3.42 -14.64 -37.11
C SER A 472 -2.36 -15.05 -36.09
N ILE A 473 -1.11 -15.04 -36.54
CA ILE A 473 0.09 -15.11 -35.72
C ILE A 473 0.84 -13.79 -35.91
N GLY A 474 1.13 -13.10 -34.82
CA GLY A 474 1.83 -11.82 -34.85
C GLY A 474 3.31 -11.98 -35.17
N GLY A 475 3.98 -12.93 -34.51
CA GLY A 475 5.37 -13.31 -34.76
C GLY A 475 5.54 -14.33 -35.90
N SER A 476 6.58 -15.17 -35.79
CA SER A 476 6.88 -16.22 -36.78
C SER A 476 6.13 -17.53 -36.50
N LEU A 477 5.92 -18.34 -37.55
CA LEU A 477 5.44 -19.72 -37.44
C LEU A 477 6.55 -20.68 -37.88
N THR A 478 7.12 -21.42 -36.94
CA THR A 478 8.19 -22.39 -37.17
C THR A 478 7.71 -23.80 -36.87
N ILE A 479 7.79 -24.70 -37.87
CA ILE A 479 7.44 -26.12 -37.72
C ILE A 479 8.59 -26.96 -38.26
N GLN A 480 9.38 -27.55 -37.36
CA GLN A 480 10.63 -28.19 -37.76
C GLN A 480 10.84 -29.58 -37.15
N ASN A 481 11.42 -30.52 -37.90
CA ASN A 481 11.80 -31.85 -37.40
C ASN A 481 10.65 -32.61 -36.72
N ASN A 482 9.43 -32.56 -37.28
CA ASN A 482 8.27 -33.28 -36.75
C ASN A 482 7.95 -34.48 -37.67
N PRO A 483 8.63 -35.64 -37.52
CA PRO A 483 8.62 -36.72 -38.52
C PRO A 483 7.27 -37.41 -38.70
N SER A 484 6.33 -37.27 -37.76
CA SER A 484 5.00 -37.89 -37.85
C SER A 484 3.93 -36.98 -38.48
N VAL A 485 4.25 -35.70 -38.75
CA VAL A 485 3.28 -34.75 -39.31
C VAL A 485 3.06 -35.06 -40.79
N THR A 486 1.95 -35.70 -41.13
CA THR A 486 1.64 -36.09 -42.53
C THR A 486 0.75 -35.07 -43.25
N SER A 487 0.19 -34.11 -42.51
CA SER A 487 -0.73 -33.09 -43.02
C SER A 487 -0.61 -31.78 -42.24
N PHE A 488 -0.77 -30.65 -42.93
CA PHE A 488 -0.90 -29.31 -42.34
C PHE A 488 -2.35 -28.91 -42.04
N LYS A 489 -3.25 -29.90 -41.98
CA LYS A 489 -4.64 -29.69 -41.57
C LYS A 489 -4.68 -28.92 -40.24
N GLY A 490 -5.52 -27.91 -40.15
CA GLY A 490 -5.60 -26.95 -39.04
C GLY A 490 -5.07 -25.56 -39.36
N LEU A 491 -4.28 -25.39 -40.43
CA LEU A 491 -3.80 -24.07 -40.87
C LEU A 491 -4.75 -23.36 -41.83
N GLU A 492 -5.88 -23.97 -42.23
CA GLU A 492 -6.78 -23.46 -43.28
C GLU A 492 -7.34 -22.06 -42.96
N ASN A 493 -7.54 -21.76 -41.68
CA ASN A 493 -8.13 -20.50 -41.22
C ASN A 493 -7.11 -19.38 -40.98
N LEU A 494 -5.80 -19.69 -41.07
CA LEU A 494 -4.74 -18.74 -40.82
C LEU A 494 -4.63 -17.74 -41.98
N LYS A 495 -4.78 -16.45 -41.67
CA LYS A 495 -4.82 -15.33 -42.63
C LYS A 495 -3.52 -14.54 -42.67
N SER A 496 -2.75 -14.51 -41.59
CA SER A 496 -1.53 -13.70 -41.49
C SER A 496 -0.52 -14.27 -40.50
N VAL A 497 0.76 -14.10 -40.82
CA VAL A 497 1.93 -14.41 -39.98
C VAL A 497 2.91 -13.23 -40.08
N GLY A 498 3.57 -12.84 -38.99
CA GLY A 498 4.62 -11.83 -39.01
C GLY A 498 4.13 -10.39 -39.15
N LEU A 499 2.90 -10.09 -38.72
CA LEU A 499 2.36 -8.72 -38.78
C LEU A 499 2.86 -7.81 -37.66
N THR A 500 3.42 -8.37 -36.60
CA THR A 500 4.00 -7.61 -35.49
C THR A 500 5.49 -7.91 -35.42
N GLN A 501 6.32 -6.87 -35.49
CA GLN A 501 7.72 -7.00 -35.07
C GLN A 501 7.72 -7.35 -33.58
N VAL A 502 8.10 -8.58 -33.28
CA VAL A 502 8.40 -9.05 -31.93
C VAL A 502 9.92 -9.17 -31.89
N GLY A 503 10.60 -8.21 -31.28
CA GLY A 503 12.06 -8.18 -31.18
C GLY A 503 12.82 -8.02 -32.51
N ASN A 504 14.06 -8.50 -32.56
CA ASN A 504 14.96 -8.47 -33.73
C ASN A 504 14.92 -9.76 -34.56
N ASP A 505 13.87 -10.56 -34.43
CA ASP A 505 13.81 -11.91 -34.99
C ASP A 505 13.43 -11.91 -36.48
N GLU A 506 13.88 -12.94 -37.22
CA GLU A 506 13.44 -13.18 -38.59
C GLU A 506 11.93 -13.50 -38.59
N LEU A 507 11.12 -12.53 -39.04
CA LEU A 507 9.69 -12.70 -39.22
C LEU A 507 9.39 -13.53 -40.47
N GLY A 508 8.57 -14.57 -40.33
CA GLY A 508 8.20 -15.42 -41.46
C GLY A 508 7.58 -16.74 -41.04
N MET A 509 7.34 -17.60 -42.03
CA MET A 509 6.91 -18.98 -41.84
C MET A 509 8.01 -19.92 -42.31
N ASN A 510 8.52 -20.77 -41.41
CA ASN A 510 9.60 -21.71 -41.67
C ASN A 510 9.14 -23.14 -41.37
N ILE A 511 9.08 -24.00 -42.39
CA ILE A 511 8.65 -25.40 -42.26
C ILE A 511 9.72 -26.31 -42.85
N ILE A 512 10.48 -27.03 -42.01
CA ILE A 512 11.63 -27.86 -42.43
C ILE A 512 11.53 -29.25 -41.80
N GLY A 513 11.63 -30.32 -42.60
CA GLY A 513 11.84 -31.68 -42.07
C GLY A 513 10.59 -32.46 -41.63
N GLY A 514 9.47 -32.35 -42.36
CA GLY A 514 8.36 -33.32 -42.26
C GLY A 514 8.68 -34.67 -42.95
N PRO A 515 7.88 -35.73 -42.73
CA PRO A 515 8.04 -37.02 -43.40
C PRO A 515 8.04 -36.85 -44.92
N THR A 516 8.76 -37.76 -45.58
CA THR A 516 8.90 -37.94 -47.03
C THR A 516 7.58 -38.23 -47.78
N VAL A 517 6.43 -38.02 -47.15
CA VAL A 517 5.09 -38.20 -47.72
C VAL A 517 4.16 -37.12 -47.15
N LEU A 518 4.31 -35.88 -47.62
CA LEU A 518 3.32 -34.82 -47.40
C LEU A 518 2.21 -34.99 -48.43
N CYS A 519 1.05 -35.50 -47.99
CA CYS A 519 -0.12 -35.59 -48.85
C CYS A 519 -1.04 -34.38 -48.65
N GLY A 520 -0.87 -33.40 -49.53
CA GLY A 520 -1.74 -32.24 -49.65
C GLY A 520 -1.16 -30.96 -49.03
N LEU A 521 -1.12 -29.90 -49.85
CA LEU A 521 -0.97 -28.50 -49.40
C LEU A 521 -2.29 -27.93 -48.86
N THR A 522 -3.29 -28.78 -48.62
CA THR A 522 -4.59 -28.39 -48.04
C THR A 522 -4.35 -27.71 -46.70
N GLY A 523 -4.75 -26.44 -46.61
CA GLY A 523 -4.48 -25.56 -45.45
C GLY A 523 -3.46 -24.45 -45.69
N LEU A 524 -2.58 -24.58 -46.69
CA LEU A 524 -1.65 -23.51 -47.10
C LEU A 524 -2.18 -22.69 -48.29
N GLU A 525 -3.42 -22.92 -48.71
CA GLU A 525 -4.03 -22.33 -49.91
C GLU A 525 -4.10 -20.80 -49.85
N ASN A 526 -4.21 -20.23 -48.64
CA ASN A 526 -4.25 -18.78 -48.39
C ASN A 526 -2.86 -18.11 -48.41
N PHE A 527 -1.76 -18.87 -48.40
CA PHE A 527 -0.40 -18.33 -48.20
C PHE A 527 0.34 -17.94 -49.48
N ARG A 528 -0.32 -17.96 -50.64
CA ARG A 528 0.29 -17.64 -51.95
C ARG A 528 0.81 -16.20 -52.11
N GLY A 529 0.73 -15.34 -51.09
CA GLY A 529 1.09 -13.91 -51.19
C GLY A 529 1.68 -13.25 -49.94
N LEU A 530 2.09 -14.01 -48.92
CA LEU A 530 2.59 -13.46 -47.64
C LEU A 530 3.94 -14.09 -47.25
N LEU A 531 5.01 -13.72 -47.95
CA LEU A 531 6.38 -13.86 -47.44
C LEU A 531 7.21 -12.66 -47.93
N PHE A 532 7.57 -11.77 -47.00
CA PHE A 532 8.72 -10.88 -47.18
C PHE A 532 9.93 -11.62 -46.59
N GLY A 533 10.77 -12.17 -47.46
CA GLY A 533 12.11 -12.62 -47.07
C GLY A 533 12.95 -11.40 -46.67
N ALA A 534 13.78 -11.56 -45.64
CA ALA A 534 14.57 -10.52 -44.98
C ALA A 534 15.71 -9.90 -45.82
N ASP A 535 15.75 -10.10 -47.14
CA ASP A 535 16.78 -9.55 -48.02
C ASP A 535 16.24 -8.80 -49.25
N GLY A 536 14.91 -8.69 -49.40
CA GLY A 536 14.32 -8.07 -50.58
C GLY A 536 14.61 -8.82 -51.89
N SER A 537 15.05 -10.08 -51.83
CA SER A 537 15.17 -10.92 -53.01
C SER A 537 13.92 -11.80 -53.16
N THR A 538 13.32 -11.73 -54.34
CA THR A 538 12.22 -12.60 -54.74
C THR A 538 12.72 -14.01 -55.04
N ASN A 539 11.85 -15.00 -54.82
CA ASN A 539 11.86 -16.38 -55.31
C ASN A 539 12.57 -17.36 -54.35
N ASP A 540 12.02 -18.50 -53.94
CA ASP A 540 11.02 -19.35 -54.58
C ASP A 540 10.54 -20.38 -53.54
N TRP A 541 9.24 -20.41 -53.20
CA TRP A 541 8.68 -21.46 -52.34
C TRP A 541 9.02 -22.87 -52.86
N ALA A 542 9.25 -23.03 -54.18
CA ALA A 542 9.62 -24.32 -54.78
C ALA A 542 11.02 -24.81 -54.38
N SER A 543 11.88 -23.95 -53.81
CA SER A 543 13.23 -24.32 -53.38
C SER A 543 13.37 -24.58 -51.87
N ALA A 544 12.50 -24.00 -51.03
CA ALA A 544 12.48 -24.24 -49.58
C ALA A 544 11.60 -25.44 -49.18
N LEU A 545 10.61 -25.79 -50.00
CA LEU A 545 9.91 -27.07 -49.94
C LEU A 545 10.72 -28.10 -50.73
N THR A 546 11.63 -28.82 -50.09
CA THR A 546 12.06 -30.13 -50.61
C THR A 546 10.89 -31.12 -50.46
N LEU A 547 9.87 -30.97 -51.31
CA LEU A 547 8.80 -31.95 -51.45
C LEU A 547 9.34 -33.17 -52.23
N PRO A 548 9.04 -34.40 -51.80
CA PRO A 548 9.29 -35.57 -52.62
C PRO A 548 8.49 -35.47 -53.92
N GLN A 549 9.14 -35.79 -55.04
CA GLN A 549 8.57 -35.77 -56.40
C GLN A 549 7.59 -36.93 -56.67
N SER A 550 7.13 -37.66 -55.65
CA SER A 550 6.25 -38.82 -55.81
C SER A 550 4.77 -38.45 -55.62
N PRO A 551 3.86 -38.92 -56.49
CA PRO A 551 2.43 -38.71 -56.30
C PRO A 551 1.94 -39.52 -55.09
N CYS A 552 1.10 -38.89 -54.27
CA CYS A 552 0.30 -39.59 -53.26
C CYS A 552 -0.62 -40.61 -53.94
N GLU A 553 -0.58 -41.86 -53.48
CA GLU A 553 -1.57 -42.89 -53.82
C GLU A 553 -2.82 -42.78 -52.95
#